data_AF-A0A848SI78-F1
#
_entry.id   AF-A0A848SI78-F1
#
_cell.length_a   1.000
_cell.length_b   1.000
_cell.length_c   1.000
_cell.angle_alpha   90.00
_cell.angle_beta   90.00
_cell.angle_gamma   90.00
#
_symmetry.space_group_name_H-M   'P 1'
#
loop_
_entity.id
_entity.type
_entity.pdbx_description
1 polymer ?
#
loop_
_entity_poly.entity_id
_entity_poly.type
_entity_poly.pdbx_seq_one_letter_code
_entity_poly.pdbx_strand_id
1 'polypeptide(L)'
;MKPVPGILRKAPTIFYVLAALYFVGDFGLTVMDVTAFEIGYSETSDRIVRSELLRGFLNAAVNAAFLAANGVLFEILLAFWDRFAANDKADEE
;
A
#
# COMPACT_ATOMS: atom_id res chain seq x y z
N MET A 1 15.84 -27.24 5.50
CA MET A 1 14.59 -26.55 5.96
C MET A 1 13.34 -26.88 5.11
N LYS A 2 12.10 -26.84 5.67
CA LYS A 2 10.83 -27.02 4.91
C LYS A 2 10.57 -25.82 3.97
N PRO A 3 9.99 -26.04 2.77
CA PRO A 3 9.68 -24.95 1.84
C PRO A 3 8.64 -24.00 2.43
N VAL A 4 8.80 -22.70 2.14
CA VAL A 4 7.85 -21.66 2.60
C VAL A 4 6.46 -21.96 2.03
N PRO A 5 5.40 -21.99 2.87
CA PRO A 5 4.02 -22.14 2.43
C PRO A 5 3.66 -21.16 1.29
N GLY A 6 2.96 -21.64 0.25
CA GLY A 6 2.62 -20.82 -0.92
C GLY A 6 1.80 -19.56 -0.59
N ILE A 7 1.08 -19.54 0.53
CA ILE A 7 0.37 -18.36 1.04
C ILE A 7 1.35 -17.23 1.43
N LEU A 8 2.46 -17.56 2.10
CA LEU A 8 3.46 -16.57 2.50
C LEU A 8 4.19 -15.98 1.30
N ARG A 9 4.34 -16.74 0.22
CA ARG A 9 4.87 -16.24 -1.06
C ARG A 9 3.95 -15.23 -1.74
N LYS A 10 2.65 -15.27 -1.47
CA LYS A 10 1.65 -14.31 -1.99
C LYS A 10 1.47 -13.08 -1.10
N ALA A 11 2.04 -13.08 0.12
CA ALA A 11 1.89 -12.00 1.07
C ALA A 11 2.28 -10.62 0.50
N PRO A 12 3.41 -10.45 -0.23
CA PRO A 12 3.74 -9.16 -0.86
C PRO A 12 2.64 -8.63 -1.77
N THR A 13 2.12 -9.50 -2.64
CA THR A 13 1.05 -9.14 -3.57
C THR A 13 -0.21 -8.70 -2.83
N ILE A 14 -0.56 -9.36 -1.72
CA ILE A 14 -1.69 -8.98 -0.88
C ILE A 14 -1.48 -7.57 -0.31
N PHE A 15 -0.29 -7.24 0.19
CA PHE A 15 0.02 -5.91 0.69
C PHE A 15 -0.07 -4.82 -0.39
N TYR A 16 0.40 -5.09 -1.61
CA TYR A 16 0.25 -4.14 -2.72
C TYR A 16 -1.19 -3.93 -3.15
N VAL A 17 -1.99 -5.01 -3.21
CA VAL A 17 -3.43 -4.90 -3.52
C VAL A 17 -4.15 -4.12 -2.41
N LEU A 18 -3.85 -4.40 -1.14
CA LEU A 18 -4.41 -3.65 -0.02
C LEU A 18 -4.00 -2.18 -0.05
N ALA A 19 -2.75 -1.86 -0.38
CA ALA A 19 -2.30 -0.48 -0.54
C ALA A 19 -3.08 0.26 -1.63
N ALA A 20 -3.32 -0.38 -2.78
CA ALA A 20 -4.11 0.21 -3.87
C ALA A 20 -5.58 0.41 -3.47
N LEU A 21 -6.20 -0.59 -2.84
CA LEU A 21 -7.58 -0.49 -2.37
C LEU A 21 -7.74 0.59 -1.29
N TYR A 22 -6.79 0.66 -0.36
CA TYR A 22 -6.76 1.67 0.69
C TYR A 22 -6.63 3.07 0.08
N PHE A 23 -5.71 3.27 -0.86
CA PHE A 23 -5.54 4.54 -1.55
C PHE A 23 -6.84 5.02 -2.22
N VAL A 24 -7.46 4.14 -3.02
CA VAL A 24 -8.69 4.47 -3.75
C VAL A 24 -9.85 4.73 -2.78
N GLY A 25 -9.94 3.96 -1.70
CA GLY A 25 -10.97 4.15 -0.67
C GLY A 25 -10.81 5.47 0.08
N ASP A 26 -9.62 5.74 0.61
CA ASP A 26 -9.33 6.92 1.44
C ASP A 26 -9.43 8.23 0.63
N PHE A 27 -8.85 8.23 -0.59
CA PHE A 27 -8.98 9.37 -1.48
C PHE A 27 -10.42 9.54 -1.97
N GLY A 28 -11.12 8.45 -2.27
CA GLY A 28 -12.54 8.48 -2.67
C GLY A 28 -13.43 9.09 -1.59
N LEU A 29 -13.22 8.71 -0.32
CA LEU A 29 -13.91 9.32 0.83
C LEU A 29 -13.59 10.80 0.95
N THR A 30 -12.31 11.19 0.81
CA THR A 30 -11.93 12.60 0.86
C THR A 30 -12.60 13.42 -0.24
N VAL A 31 -12.69 12.88 -1.47
CA VAL A 31 -13.40 13.53 -2.58
C VAL A 31 -14.88 13.65 -2.25
N MET A 32 -15.51 12.60 -1.70
CA MET A 32 -16.91 12.65 -1.28
C MET A 32 -17.14 13.68 -0.17
N ASP A 33 -16.26 13.78 0.82
CA ASP A 33 -16.41 14.74 1.91
C ASP A 33 -16.29 16.18 1.39
N VAL A 34 -15.26 16.45 0.58
CA VAL A 34 -15.06 17.76 -0.05
C VAL A 34 -16.24 18.13 -0.96
N THR A 35 -16.69 17.20 -1.82
CA THR A 35 -17.77 17.50 -2.77
C THR A 35 -19.17 17.53 -2.12
N ALA A 36 -19.44 16.71 -1.10
CA ALA A 36 -20.74 16.70 -0.44
C ALA A 36 -20.90 17.83 0.58
N PHE A 37 -19.82 18.23 1.28
CA PHE A 37 -19.91 19.22 2.36
C PHE A 37 -19.44 20.63 1.96
N GLU A 38 -18.51 20.83 1.02
CA GLU A 38 -18.05 22.19 0.64
C GLU A 38 -18.84 22.83 -0.50
N ILE A 39 -19.52 22.06 -1.37
CA ILE A 39 -20.28 22.59 -2.53
C ILE A 39 -21.52 23.41 -2.11
N GLY A 40 -21.87 23.43 -0.82
CA GLY A 40 -22.86 24.37 -0.29
C GLY A 40 -22.43 25.84 -0.35
N TYR A 41 -21.12 26.14 -0.44
CA TYR A 41 -20.60 27.52 -0.30
C TYR A 41 -19.48 27.94 -1.27
N SER A 42 -18.85 27.06 -2.05
CA SER A 42 -17.80 27.47 -3.02
C SER A 42 -17.80 26.67 -4.34
N GLU A 43 -17.38 27.33 -5.42
CA GLU A 43 -17.15 26.67 -6.71
C GLU A 43 -15.99 25.67 -6.61
N THR A 44 -16.04 24.57 -7.36
CA THR A 44 -14.93 23.58 -7.48
C THR A 44 -13.61 24.19 -7.99
N SER A 45 -13.65 25.44 -8.47
CA SER A 45 -12.51 26.26 -8.85
C SER A 45 -11.77 26.89 -7.66
N ASP A 46 -12.34 26.83 -6.46
CA ASP A 46 -11.81 27.45 -5.26
C ASP A 46 -10.47 26.82 -4.86
N ARG A 47 -9.53 27.70 -4.51
CA ARG A 47 -8.18 27.34 -4.12
C ARG A 47 -8.18 26.46 -2.86
N ILE A 48 -9.19 26.63 -2.01
CA ILE A 48 -9.38 25.86 -0.77
C ILE A 48 -9.71 24.39 -1.11
N VAL A 49 -10.74 24.15 -1.92
CA VAL A 49 -11.14 22.81 -2.40
C VAL A 49 -9.96 22.06 -3.02
N ARG A 50 -9.20 22.73 -3.89
CA ARG A 50 -8.01 22.13 -4.53
C ARG A 50 -6.93 21.76 -3.51
N SER A 51 -6.72 22.59 -2.50
CA SER A 51 -5.73 22.32 -1.46
C SER A 51 -6.12 21.15 -0.56
N GLU A 52 -7.41 21.01 -0.20
CA GLU A 52 -7.89 19.89 0.59
C GLU A 52 -7.86 18.58 -0.20
N LEU A 53 -8.25 18.58 -1.49
CA LEU A 53 -8.10 17.41 -2.35
C LEU A 53 -6.63 16.98 -2.50
N LEU A 54 -5.71 17.93 -2.67
CA LEU A 54 -4.28 17.62 -2.74
C LEU A 54 -3.78 17.05 -1.42
N ARG A 55 -4.22 17.60 -0.29
CA ARG A 55 -3.86 17.10 1.05
C ARG A 55 -4.41 15.69 1.28
N GLY A 56 -5.66 15.43 0.91
CA GLY A 56 -6.27 14.10 0.94
C GLY A 56 -5.51 13.09 0.09
N PHE A 57 -5.17 13.48 -1.16
CA PHE A 57 -4.35 12.66 -2.05
C PHE A 57 -2.99 12.31 -1.42
N LEU A 58 -2.28 13.30 -0.87
CA LEU A 58 -0.98 13.08 -0.26
C LEU A 58 -1.07 12.18 0.97
N ASN A 59 -2.10 12.35 1.81
CA ASN A 59 -2.31 11.52 2.98
C ASN A 59 -2.61 10.06 2.58
N ALA A 60 -3.54 9.86 1.66
CA ALA A 60 -3.86 8.54 1.11
C ALA A 60 -2.63 7.88 0.48
N ALA A 61 -1.81 8.64 -0.26
CA ALA A 61 -0.59 8.16 -0.89
C ALA A 61 0.46 7.74 0.14
N VAL A 62 0.67 8.52 1.21
CA VAL A 62 1.62 8.17 2.28
C VAL A 62 1.18 6.91 3.01
N ASN A 63 -0.11 6.80 3.37
CA ASN A 63 -0.64 5.62 4.05
C ASN A 63 -0.54 4.37 3.15
N ALA A 64 -0.88 4.50 1.86
CA ALA A 64 -0.72 3.42 0.90
C ALA A 64 0.75 3.03 0.71
N ALA A 65 1.67 3.99 0.70
CA ALA A 65 3.11 3.73 0.64
C ALA A 65 3.61 2.96 1.87
N PHE A 66 3.09 3.25 3.07
CA PHE A 66 3.39 2.46 4.27
C PHE A 66 2.90 1.01 4.14
N LEU A 67 1.70 0.76 3.61
CA LEU A 67 1.25 -0.60 3.33
C LEU A 67 2.12 -1.30 2.28
N ALA A 68 2.46 -0.61 1.19
CA ALA A 68 3.33 -1.15 0.14
C ALA A 68 4.74 -1.46 0.67
N ALA A 69 5.28 -0.63 1.56
CA ALA A 69 6.58 -0.87 2.21
C ALA A 69 6.58 -2.17 3.03
N ASN A 70 5.47 -2.53 3.67
CA ASN A 70 5.33 -3.83 4.32
C ASN A 70 5.38 -5.00 3.32
N GLY A 71 4.83 -4.81 2.11
CA GLY A 71 4.96 -5.76 1.01
C GLY A 71 6.41 -5.96 0.56
N VAL A 72 7.15 -4.86 0.38
CA VAL A 72 8.59 -4.88 0.05
C VAL A 72 9.40 -5.58 1.14
N LEU A 73 9.12 -5.30 2.42
CA LEU A 73 9.78 -5.98 3.54
C LEU A 73 9.56 -7.49 3.47
N PHE A 74 8.35 -7.94 3.16
CA PHE A 74 8.05 -9.36 2.97
C PHE A 74 8.82 -9.98 1.80
N GLU A 75 9.01 -9.27 0.68
CA GLU A 75 9.85 -9.76 -0.43
C GLU A 75 11.31 -9.93 0.01
N ILE A 76 11.85 -8.98 0.77
CA ILE A 76 13.21 -9.05 1.29
C ILE A 76 13.36 -10.27 2.23
N LEU A 77 12.39 -10.48 3.12
CA LEU A 77 12.39 -11.63 4.04
C LEU A 77 12.30 -12.97 3.30
N LEU A 78 11.46 -13.06 2.26
CA LEU A 78 11.36 -14.25 1.41
C LEU A 78 12.66 -14.51 0.65
N ALA A 79 13.27 -13.48 0.06
CA ALA A 79 14.54 -13.61 -0.63
C ALA A 79 15.67 -14.05 0.31
N PHE A 80 15.69 -13.53 1.54
CA PHE A 80 16.64 -13.96 2.56
C PHE A 80 16.42 -15.43 2.95
N TRP A 81 15.17 -15.84 3.17
CA TRP A 81 14.84 -17.22 3.50
C TRP A 81 15.23 -18.19 2.38
N ASP A 82 14.88 -17.88 1.13
CA ASP A 82 15.20 -18.73 -0.01
C ASP A 82 16.73 -18.86 -0.20
N ARG A 83 17.50 -17.79 0.06
CA ARG A 83 18.97 -17.83 0.01
C ARG A 83 19.58 -18.70 1.12
N PHE A 84 19.07 -18.61 2.36
CA PHE A 84 19.54 -19.46 3.45
C PHE A 84 19.14 -20.92 3.28
N ALA A 85 17.90 -21.18 2.85
CA ALA A 85 17.42 -22.53 2.57
C ALA A 85 18.14 -23.18 1.37
N ALA A 86 18.72 -22.40 0.46
CA ALA A 86 19.56 -22.89 -0.63
C ALA A 86 20.98 -23.23 -0.16
N ASN A 87 21.59 -22.40 0.70
CA ASN A 87 22.91 -22.67 1.27
C ASN A 87 22.93 -23.92 2.17
N ASP A 88 21.89 -24.10 2.99
CA ASP A 88 21.71 -25.27 3.88
C ASP A 88 21.70 -26.61 3.11
N LYS A 89 21.31 -26.59 1.83
CA LYS A 89 21.33 -27.77 0.95
C LYS A 89 22.67 -28.00 0.27
N ALA A 90 23.48 -26.96 0.10
CA ALA A 90 24.80 -27.07 -0.52
C ALA A 90 25.85 -27.66 0.44
N ASP A 91 25.62 -27.54 1.75
CA ASP A 91 26.48 -28.12 2.80
C ASP A 91 26.14 -29.60 3.09
N GLU A 92 25.07 -30.16 2.51
CA GLU A 92 24.65 -31.57 2.65
C GLU A 92 25.14 -32.47 1.47
N GLU A 93 25.71 -31.90 0.40
CA GLU A 93 26.34 -32.62 -0.73
C GLU A 93 27.86 -32.73 -0.58
#